data_AF-A0A844WTR5-F1
#
_entry.id   AF-A0A844WTR5-F1
#
_cell.length_a   1.000
_cell.length_b   1.000
_cell.length_c   1.000
_cell.angle_alpha   90.00
_cell.angle_beta   90.00
_cell.angle_gamma   90.00
#
_symmetry.space_group_name_H-M   'P 1'
#
loop_
_entity.id
_entity.type
_entity.pdbx_description
1 polymer ?
#
loop_
_entity_poly.entity_id
_entity_poly.type
_entity_poly.pdbx_seq_one_letter_code
_entity_poly.pdbx_strand_id
1 'polypeptide(L)'
;MITLKKANIALNEQHIDFPTLGPLTVLATLDGFDIKGAIYCQEKLVISANFYHKNGMSYNVIYIVIDLDKKSINYYHELDGILPEFFVSPTGKDYVSITVYHPDKDLNIMLPLFDRENLTYPKPKRPILGDFIGTCHNFCIFHDVDIFSATKPDKLIAVEFKNDDIKKTYINKIPFPKYNKLFIDSLNNQIHLIAYVDNVWLHRQIDEIGRNLQSRNINIGKRFFLMSVLNLSFTYTSNILGIDEKGKFYLISVSPEGKIEQNLLLDMERQIYSIWEPIKIAAETFVIRFIDELGNGWITIQNNQVIEAFSQETVGCYINLYTKEIFKLSTKELIISEIVKTKDDNYTVVFYGKENCIKAKNKELIILNRNIG
;
A
#
# COMPACT_ATOMS: atom_id res chain seq x y z
N MET A 1 -7.18 11.00 28.50
CA MET A 1 -6.79 11.85 27.36
C MET A 1 -6.04 10.96 26.40
N ILE A 2 -6.52 10.83 25.16
CA ILE A 2 -5.86 10.02 24.14
C ILE A 2 -4.76 10.91 23.57
N THR A 3 -3.50 10.56 23.77
CA THR A 3 -2.39 11.37 23.27
C THR A 3 -1.20 10.47 22.96
N LEU A 4 -0.62 10.68 21.78
CA LEU A 4 0.64 10.07 21.42
C LEU A 4 1.75 10.64 22.32
N LYS A 5 2.43 9.77 23.06
CA LYS A 5 3.57 10.18 23.89
C LYS A 5 4.84 10.08 23.08
N LYS A 6 5.67 11.13 23.11
CA LYS A 6 7.01 11.09 22.50
C LYS A 6 7.81 9.94 23.11
N ALA A 7 8.39 9.11 22.25
CA ALA A 7 9.24 8.00 22.62
C ALA A 7 10.71 8.45 22.62
N ASN A 8 11.43 8.12 23.69
CA ASN A 8 12.87 8.36 23.77
C ASN A 8 13.61 7.17 23.15
N ILE A 9 13.65 7.12 21.82
CA ILE A 9 14.37 6.09 21.06
C ILE A 9 15.55 6.79 20.38
N ALA A 10 16.75 6.27 20.62
CA ALA A 10 17.97 6.77 19.98
C ALA A 10 18.34 5.82 18.83
N LEU A 11 18.18 6.29 17.60
CA LEU A 11 18.65 5.60 16.40
C LEU A 11 19.90 6.29 15.87
N ASN A 12 20.79 5.50 15.26
CA ASN A 12 21.88 6.05 14.47
C ASN A 12 21.32 6.39 13.09
N GLU A 13 21.40 7.67 12.73
CA GLU A 13 20.80 8.22 11.53
C GLU A 13 21.90 8.56 10.52
N GLN A 14 21.78 8.05 9.31
CA GLN A 14 22.67 8.37 8.20
C GLN A 14 21.84 8.88 7.02
N HIS A 15 22.28 9.99 6.44
CA HIS A 15 21.69 10.54 5.23
C HIS A 15 22.71 10.45 4.09
N ILE A 16 22.33 9.79 3.02
CA ILE A 16 23.15 9.59 1.82
C ILE A 16 22.37 10.19 0.65
N ASP A 17 23.01 10.97 -0.19
CA ASP A 17 22.38 11.54 -1.38
C ASP A 17 22.95 10.85 -2.63
N PHE A 18 22.08 10.17 -3.37
CA PHE A 18 22.43 9.56 -4.65
C PHE A 18 21.99 10.50 -5.77
N PRO A 19 22.89 11.01 -6.62
CA PRO A 19 22.53 12.01 -7.63
C PRO A 19 21.37 11.62 -8.55
N THR A 20 21.25 10.34 -8.91
CA THR A 20 20.19 9.84 -9.79
C THR A 20 19.05 9.13 -9.04
N LEU A 21 19.31 8.58 -7.85
CA LEU A 21 18.32 7.85 -7.06
C LEU A 21 17.58 8.73 -6.03
N GLY A 22 18.12 9.89 -5.65
CA GLY A 22 17.57 10.75 -4.62
C GLY A 22 18.04 10.39 -3.21
N PRO A 23 17.52 11.11 -2.19
CA PRO A 23 18.03 11.01 -0.84
C PRO A 23 17.57 9.72 -0.14
N LEU A 24 18.55 9.04 0.45
CA LEU A 24 18.42 7.85 1.27
C LEU A 24 18.61 8.23 2.74
N THR A 25 17.72 7.75 3.61
CA THR A 25 17.89 7.83 5.07
C THR A 25 17.97 6.41 5.63
N VAL A 26 18.98 6.14 6.43
CA VAL A 26 19.19 4.86 7.12
C VAL A 26 19.08 5.08 8.61
N LEU A 27 18.17 4.34 9.26
CA LEU A 27 17.99 4.33 10.70
C LEU A 27 18.43 2.98 11.24
N ALA A 28 19.50 2.97 12.03
CA ALA A 28 20.06 1.76 12.62
C ALA A 28 19.92 1.76 14.14
N THR A 29 19.70 0.58 14.72
CA THR A 29 19.58 0.39 16.17
C THR A 29 20.29 -0.86 16.66
N LEU A 30 20.46 -0.98 17.98
CA LEU A 30 20.80 -2.24 18.62
C LEU A 30 19.57 -3.10 18.94
N ASP A 31 18.39 -2.47 19.03
CA ASP A 31 17.08 -3.06 19.27
C ASP A 31 16.49 -3.69 17.99
N GLY A 32 15.25 -4.15 18.05
CA GLY A 32 14.57 -4.78 16.91
C GLY A 32 13.37 -3.98 16.41
N PHE A 33 13.19 -3.92 15.09
CA PHE A 33 11.99 -3.41 14.43
C PHE A 33 11.27 -4.51 13.64
N ASP A 34 9.96 -4.37 13.54
CA ASP A 34 9.11 -5.10 12.61
C ASP A 34 8.06 -4.10 12.09
N ILE A 35 8.23 -3.69 10.83
CA ILE A 35 7.43 -2.65 10.18
C ILE A 35 6.04 -3.20 9.87
N LYS A 36 5.00 -2.40 10.14
CA LYS A 36 3.59 -2.80 9.98
C LYS A 36 2.84 -2.06 8.90
N GLY A 37 3.28 -0.84 8.57
CA GLY A 37 2.70 -0.06 7.47
C GLY A 37 3.28 1.34 7.47
N ALA A 38 2.99 2.09 6.42
CA ALA A 38 3.43 3.47 6.28
C ALA A 38 2.36 4.31 5.55
N ILE A 39 2.30 5.59 5.89
CA ILE A 39 1.41 6.57 5.27
C ILE A 39 2.12 7.92 5.21
N TYR A 40 1.77 8.76 4.23
CA TYR A 40 2.21 10.15 4.20
C TYR A 40 1.07 11.04 4.70
N CYS A 41 1.34 11.76 5.79
CA CYS A 41 0.35 12.51 6.58
C CYS A 41 0.95 13.86 6.98
N GLN A 42 0.23 14.96 6.75
CA GLN A 42 0.66 16.31 7.15
C GLN A 42 2.12 16.63 6.77
N GLU A 43 2.46 16.37 5.50
CA GLU A 43 3.81 16.56 4.93
C GLU A 43 4.92 15.66 5.53
N LYS A 44 4.54 14.66 6.31
CA LYS A 44 5.46 13.75 7.01
C LYS A 44 5.19 12.30 6.62
N LEU A 45 6.25 11.54 6.46
CA LEU A 45 6.15 10.09 6.37
C LEU A 45 5.97 9.52 7.77
N VAL A 46 4.92 8.73 7.98
CA VAL A 46 4.66 8.03 9.24
C VAL A 46 4.76 6.54 9.00
N ILE A 47 5.65 5.87 9.73
CA ILE A 47 5.86 4.43 9.66
C ILE A 47 5.45 3.82 11.00
N SER A 48 4.56 2.84 10.99
CA SER A 48 4.26 2.05 12.19
C SER A 48 5.21 0.86 12.30
N ALA A 49 5.68 0.61 13.52
CA ALA A 49 6.56 -0.50 13.79
C ALA A 49 6.32 -1.09 15.18
N ASN A 50 6.49 -2.40 15.31
CA ASN A 50 6.73 -3.05 16.58
C ASN A 50 8.20 -2.86 16.95
N PHE A 51 8.47 -2.21 18.09
CA PHE A 51 9.81 -1.96 18.62
C PHE A 51 10.13 -2.90 19.78
N TYR A 52 11.14 -3.74 19.61
CA TYR A 52 11.59 -4.75 20.56
C TYR A 52 12.88 -4.28 21.25
N HIS A 53 12.79 -3.99 22.55
CA HIS A 53 13.98 -3.70 23.36
C HIS A 53 14.91 -4.92 23.41
N LYS A 54 16.22 -4.69 23.48
CA LYS A 54 17.27 -5.71 23.54
C LYS A 54 16.93 -6.82 24.54
N ASN A 55 16.83 -8.06 24.04
CA ASN A 55 16.47 -9.28 24.78
C ASN A 55 15.04 -9.37 25.33
N GLY A 56 14.14 -8.46 24.93
CA GLY A 56 12.72 -8.49 25.29
C GLY A 56 11.90 -9.36 24.33
N MET A 57 10.95 -10.12 24.89
CA MET A 57 9.88 -10.78 24.11
C MET A 57 8.70 -9.83 23.84
N SER A 58 8.56 -8.78 24.64
CA SER A 58 7.54 -7.74 24.48
C SER A 58 7.99 -6.66 23.51
N TYR A 59 7.03 -6.05 22.81
CA TYR A 59 7.26 -4.90 21.95
C TYR A 59 6.39 -3.72 22.38
N ASN A 60 6.84 -2.53 22.04
CA ASN A 60 6.02 -1.33 22.03
C ASN A 60 5.61 -1.04 20.59
N VAL A 61 4.36 -0.66 20.35
CA VAL A 61 3.98 -0.10 19.06
C VAL A 61 4.44 1.35 19.02
N ILE A 62 5.16 1.71 17.97
CA ILE A 62 5.66 3.07 17.76
C ILE A 62 5.27 3.60 16.39
N TYR A 63 5.20 4.93 16.30
CA TYR A 63 5.17 5.67 15.05
C TYR A 63 6.50 6.40 14.88
N ILE A 64 7.18 6.13 13.76
CA ILE A 64 8.36 6.86 13.30
C ILE A 64 7.85 7.93 12.34
N VAL A 65 7.97 9.19 12.73
CA VAL A 65 7.46 10.36 12.00
C VAL A 65 8.62 11.14 11.43
N ILE A 66 8.72 11.18 10.11
CA ILE A 66 9.85 11.76 9.37
C ILE A 66 9.33 12.95 8.57
N ASP A 67 9.82 14.13 8.92
CA ASP A 67 9.67 15.34 8.10
C ASP A 67 10.74 15.28 7.00
N LEU A 68 10.31 14.97 5.77
CA LEU A 68 11.20 14.72 4.64
C LEU A 68 11.98 15.97 4.23
N ASP A 69 11.38 17.15 4.37
CA ASP A 69 12.00 18.43 3.99
C ASP A 69 12.97 18.93 5.06
N LYS A 70 12.59 18.83 6.34
CA LYS A 70 13.44 19.25 7.46
C LYS A 70 14.46 18.20 7.91
N LYS A 71 14.41 16.99 7.34
CA LYS A 71 15.23 15.83 7.73
C LYS A 71 15.18 15.58 9.23
N SER A 72 14.01 15.74 9.83
CA SER A 72 13.81 15.56 11.27
C SER A 72 12.97 14.33 11.54
N ILE A 73 13.36 13.56 12.56
CA ILE A 73 12.71 12.29 12.91
C ILE A 73 12.23 12.37 14.35
N ASN A 74 10.97 12.03 14.55
CA ASN A 74 10.35 11.94 15.87
C ASN A 74 9.72 10.57 16.05
N TYR A 75 9.73 10.08 17.29
CA TYR A 75 9.19 8.79 17.65
C TYR A 75 8.04 8.99 18.63
N TYR A 76 6.95 8.24 18.46
CA TYR A 76 5.80 8.27 19.34
C TYR A 76 5.38 6.86 19.73
N HIS A 77 4.91 6.67 20.96
CA HIS A 77 4.26 5.43 21.40
C HIS A 77 2.77 5.44 21.05
N GLU A 78 2.30 4.33 20.48
CA GLU A 78 0.88 3.98 20.49
C GLU A 78 0.57 3.24 21.78
N LEU A 79 -0.27 3.84 22.62
CA LEU A 79 -0.59 3.33 23.96
C LEU A 79 -1.99 2.75 24.05
N ASP A 80 -2.84 3.04 23.06
CA ASP A 80 -4.24 2.65 23.08
C ASP A 80 -4.49 1.24 22.50
N GLY A 81 -3.50 0.67 21.80
CA GLY A 81 -3.66 -0.65 21.19
C GLY A 81 -2.45 -1.14 20.38
N ILE A 82 -2.70 -2.19 19.59
CA ILE A 82 -1.74 -2.85 18.71
C ILE A 82 -2.27 -2.95 17.27
N LEU A 83 -1.41 -3.42 16.36
CA LEU A 83 -1.74 -3.67 14.94
C LEU A 83 -2.36 -2.45 14.27
N PRO A 84 -1.63 -1.32 14.19
CA PRO A 84 -2.14 -0.11 13.55
C PRO A 84 -2.31 -0.32 12.04
N GLU A 85 -3.47 0.06 11.54
CA GLU A 85 -3.79 0.11 10.12
C GLU A 85 -4.17 1.54 9.75
N PHE A 86 -3.42 2.14 8.83
CA PHE A 86 -3.62 3.53 8.42
C PHE A 86 -4.66 3.65 7.31
N PHE A 87 -5.46 4.72 7.36
CA PHE A 87 -6.40 5.05 6.30
C PHE A 87 -6.68 6.56 6.27
N VAL A 88 -7.27 7.04 5.17
CA VAL A 88 -7.56 8.47 4.97
C VAL A 88 -9.06 8.70 4.91
N SER A 89 -9.55 9.68 5.65
CA SER A 89 -10.95 10.12 5.63
C SER A 89 -11.32 10.83 4.32
N PRO A 90 -12.61 10.99 3.99
CA PRO A 90 -13.04 11.69 2.77
C PRO A 90 -12.54 13.14 2.64
N THR A 91 -12.24 13.80 3.76
CA THR A 91 -11.70 15.17 3.79
C THR A 91 -10.18 15.22 3.81
N GLY A 92 -9.51 14.07 3.66
CA GLY A 92 -8.05 13.97 3.60
C GLY A 92 -7.38 13.89 4.98
N LYS A 93 -8.14 13.84 6.07
CA LYS A 93 -7.57 13.65 7.41
C LYS A 93 -7.13 12.20 7.61
N ASP A 94 -5.93 12.01 8.14
CA ASP A 94 -5.35 10.69 8.41
C ASP A 94 -5.91 10.07 9.70
N TYR A 95 -6.24 8.80 9.60
CA TYR A 95 -6.77 7.98 10.68
C TYR A 95 -5.94 6.70 10.85
N VAL A 96 -6.08 6.11 12.04
CA VAL A 96 -5.57 4.78 12.34
C VAL A 96 -6.66 3.94 13.00
N SER A 97 -6.77 2.69 12.56
CA SER A 97 -7.52 1.62 13.21
C SER A 97 -6.54 0.83 14.08
N ILE A 98 -6.82 0.69 15.37
CA ILE A 98 -5.97 -0.06 16.30
C ILE A 98 -6.81 -1.09 17.06
N THR A 99 -6.23 -2.26 17.29
CA THR A 99 -6.81 -3.30 18.13
C THR A 99 -6.56 -2.96 19.60
N VAL A 100 -7.61 -2.71 20.37
CA VAL A 100 -7.49 -2.35 21.79
C VAL A 100 -7.21 -3.56 22.66
N TYR A 101 -6.51 -3.35 23.77
CA TYR A 101 -6.29 -4.40 24.77
C TYR A 101 -7.60 -4.74 25.48
N HIS A 102 -8.16 -5.93 25.21
CA HIS A 102 -9.33 -6.46 25.90
C HIS A 102 -9.13 -7.96 26.16
N PRO A 103 -9.44 -8.48 27.38
CA PRO A 103 -9.09 -9.84 27.78
C PRO A 103 -9.73 -10.93 26.92
N ASP A 104 -10.99 -10.73 26.49
CA ASP A 104 -11.78 -11.80 25.86
C ASP A 104 -12.29 -11.48 24.45
N LYS A 105 -11.93 -10.33 23.87
CA LYS A 105 -12.52 -9.85 22.61
C LYS A 105 -11.50 -9.09 21.80
N ASP A 106 -11.41 -9.43 20.52
CA ASP A 106 -10.76 -8.55 19.56
C ASP A 106 -11.71 -7.40 19.23
N LEU A 107 -11.29 -6.19 19.57
CA LEU A 107 -12.04 -4.96 19.33
C LEU A 107 -11.10 -3.92 18.76
N ASN A 108 -11.59 -3.11 17.82
CA ASN A 108 -10.85 -1.98 17.29
C ASN A 108 -11.51 -0.66 17.70
N ILE A 109 -10.67 0.37 17.82
CA ILE A 109 -11.09 1.76 17.76
C ILE A 109 -10.46 2.42 16.54
N MET A 110 -11.11 3.46 16.05
CA MET A 110 -10.62 4.29 14.97
C MET A 110 -10.48 5.71 15.47
N LEU A 111 -9.30 6.28 15.24
CA LEU A 111 -8.91 7.58 15.76
C LEU A 111 -8.15 8.34 14.67
N PRO A 112 -8.25 9.68 14.64
CA PRO A 112 -7.26 10.51 13.97
C PRO A 112 -5.83 10.08 14.35
N LEU A 113 -4.94 10.05 13.36
CA LEU A 113 -3.55 9.65 13.61
C LEU A 113 -2.88 10.61 14.62
N PHE A 114 -3.06 11.92 14.42
CA PHE A 114 -2.63 13.01 15.31
C PHE A 114 -3.83 13.79 15.88
N ASP A 115 -3.56 14.82 16.69
CA ASP A 115 -4.56 15.75 17.25
C ASP A 115 -5.65 15.08 18.09
N ARG A 116 -5.23 14.19 19.01
CA ARG A 116 -6.12 13.35 19.81
C ARG A 116 -6.51 13.95 21.18
N GLU A 117 -5.90 15.06 21.63
CA GLU A 117 -6.02 15.50 23.03
C GLU A 117 -7.46 15.84 23.46
N ASN A 118 -8.26 16.36 22.52
CA ASN A 118 -9.64 16.79 22.77
C ASN A 118 -10.69 15.74 22.35
N LEU A 119 -10.27 14.53 21.95
CA LEU A 119 -11.18 13.49 21.52
C LEU A 119 -11.81 12.74 22.70
N THR A 120 -13.12 12.50 22.59
CA THR A 120 -13.78 11.52 23.43
C THR A 120 -13.36 10.12 22.97
N TYR A 121 -13.01 9.24 23.91
CA TYR A 121 -12.56 7.89 23.59
C TYR A 121 -13.63 7.13 22.78
N PRO A 122 -13.34 6.67 21.55
CA PRO A 122 -14.31 5.99 20.72
C PRO A 122 -14.75 4.68 21.38
N LYS A 123 -16.04 4.35 21.24
CA LYS A 123 -16.55 3.06 21.68
C LYS A 123 -15.89 1.94 20.84
N PRO A 124 -15.18 0.97 21.45
CA PRO A 124 -14.61 -0.15 20.72
C PRO A 124 -15.68 -0.95 19.99
N LYS A 125 -15.36 -1.36 18.75
CA LYS A 125 -16.24 -2.13 17.85
C LYS A 125 -15.52 -3.39 17.38
N ARG A 126 -16.24 -4.30 16.72
CA ARG A 126 -15.59 -5.43 16.05
C ARG A 126 -14.56 -4.92 15.03
N PRO A 127 -13.40 -5.58 14.89
CA PRO A 127 -12.38 -5.20 13.92
C PRO A 127 -12.96 -5.13 12.50
N ILE A 128 -12.46 -4.17 11.72
CA ILE A 128 -12.56 -4.26 10.27
C ILE A 128 -11.45 -5.21 9.85
N LEU A 129 -11.83 -6.25 9.12
CA LEU A 129 -10.90 -7.16 8.47
C LEU A 129 -10.92 -6.73 7.00
N GLY A 130 -9.79 -6.36 6.43
CA GLY A 130 -9.67 -5.93 5.04
C GLY A 130 -8.85 -4.66 4.88
N ASP A 131 -8.24 -4.49 3.72
CA ASP A 131 -7.29 -3.41 3.44
C ASP A 131 -8.03 -2.14 3.00
N PHE A 132 -7.53 -0.97 3.41
CA PHE A 132 -8.02 0.32 2.92
C PHE A 132 -7.72 0.51 1.42
N ILE A 133 -8.74 0.77 0.62
CA ILE A 133 -8.61 0.95 -0.84
C ILE A 133 -8.72 2.42 -1.25
N GLY A 134 -9.50 3.24 -0.53
CA GLY A 134 -9.67 4.65 -0.85
C GLY A 134 -10.96 5.26 -0.31
N THR A 135 -11.28 6.46 -0.79
CA THR A 135 -12.47 7.23 -0.39
C THR A 135 -13.45 7.41 -1.54
N CYS A 136 -14.74 7.23 -1.28
CA CYS A 136 -15.82 7.42 -2.24
C CYS A 136 -16.98 8.16 -1.55
N HIS A 137 -17.38 9.31 -2.09
CA HIS A 137 -18.32 10.22 -1.43
C HIS A 137 -17.90 10.53 0.02
N ASN A 138 -18.74 10.19 0.99
CA ASN A 138 -18.47 10.39 2.42
C ASN A 138 -18.00 9.10 3.12
N PHE A 139 -17.43 8.14 2.37
CA PHE A 139 -17.03 6.84 2.91
C PHE A 139 -15.55 6.57 2.70
N CYS A 140 -14.92 5.95 3.70
CA CYS A 140 -13.71 5.17 3.51
C CYS A 140 -14.10 3.74 3.15
N ILE A 141 -13.46 3.19 2.12
CA ILE A 141 -13.75 1.87 1.59
C ILE A 141 -12.60 0.92 1.89
N PHE A 142 -12.94 -0.21 2.51
CA PHE A 142 -12.03 -1.33 2.76
C PHE A 142 -12.53 -2.59 2.05
N HIS A 143 -11.60 -3.47 1.68
CA HIS A 143 -11.88 -4.71 0.97
C HIS A 143 -11.33 -5.92 1.71
N ASP A 144 -12.19 -6.89 1.97
CA ASP A 144 -11.86 -8.13 2.65
C ASP A 144 -12.03 -9.33 1.72
N VAL A 145 -10.99 -10.16 1.62
CA VAL A 145 -11.02 -11.41 0.87
C VAL A 145 -10.59 -12.55 1.78
N ASP A 146 -11.53 -13.44 2.11
CA ASP A 146 -11.21 -14.67 2.85
C ASP A 146 -10.56 -15.68 1.90
N ILE A 147 -9.24 -15.60 1.68
CA ILE A 147 -8.52 -16.44 0.70
C ILE A 147 -8.64 -17.95 0.99
N PHE A 148 -8.98 -18.36 2.21
CA PHE A 148 -9.08 -19.75 2.64
C PHE A 148 -10.47 -20.38 2.38
N SER A 149 -11.48 -19.57 2.06
CA SER A 149 -12.84 -20.06 1.82
C SER A 149 -13.32 -19.77 0.41
N ALA A 150 -13.43 -20.80 -0.45
CA ALA A 150 -13.94 -20.64 -1.81
C ALA A 150 -15.43 -20.23 -1.88
N THR A 151 -16.19 -20.44 -0.80
CA THR A 151 -17.65 -20.23 -0.77
C THR A 151 -18.07 -18.92 -0.11
N LYS A 152 -17.16 -18.22 0.58
CA LYS A 152 -17.46 -16.91 1.14
C LYS A 152 -17.16 -15.81 0.11
N PRO A 153 -18.12 -14.91 -0.14
CA PRO A 153 -17.88 -13.76 -1.00
C PRO A 153 -16.91 -12.78 -0.35
N ASP A 154 -16.28 -11.95 -1.19
CA ASP A 154 -15.55 -10.76 -0.73
C ASP A 154 -16.49 -9.85 0.07
N LYS A 155 -15.93 -9.04 0.98
CA LYS A 155 -16.69 -8.01 1.70
C LYS A 155 -16.19 -6.62 1.34
N LEU A 156 -17.14 -5.71 1.21
CA LEU A 156 -16.93 -4.26 1.16
C LEU A 156 -17.26 -3.71 2.54
N ILE A 157 -16.31 -3.08 3.20
CA ILE A 157 -16.55 -2.36 4.44
C ILE A 157 -16.51 -0.87 4.16
N ALA A 158 -17.63 -0.18 4.42
CA ALA A 158 -17.77 1.25 4.20
C ALA A 158 -17.90 1.96 5.55
N VAL A 159 -16.95 2.86 5.85
CA VAL A 159 -16.96 3.71 7.06
C VAL A 159 -17.49 5.09 6.68
N GLU A 160 -18.71 5.40 7.10
CA GLU A 160 -19.38 6.67 6.83
C GLU A 160 -18.89 7.78 7.75
N PHE A 161 -18.52 8.90 7.14
CA PHE A 161 -18.14 10.13 7.82
C PHE A 161 -19.27 11.16 7.74
N LYS A 162 -19.42 11.94 8.81
CA LYS A 162 -20.28 13.13 8.84
C LYS A 162 -19.59 14.19 9.71
N ASN A 163 -19.37 15.37 9.15
CA ASN A 163 -18.64 16.47 9.83
C ASN A 163 -17.27 16.00 10.35
N ASP A 164 -16.51 15.27 9.53
CA ASP A 164 -15.20 14.67 9.85
C ASP A 164 -15.17 13.62 10.97
N ASP A 165 -16.32 13.27 11.51
CA ASP A 165 -16.47 12.21 12.51
C ASP A 165 -17.01 10.91 11.90
N ILE A 166 -16.53 9.79 12.43
CA ILE A 166 -17.03 8.46 12.08
C ILE A 166 -18.45 8.29 12.61
N LYS A 167 -19.42 8.23 11.70
CA LYS A 167 -20.83 8.05 12.03
C LYS A 167 -21.18 6.57 12.18
N LYS A 168 -20.86 5.75 11.17
CA LYS A 168 -21.28 4.34 11.12
C LYS A 168 -20.39 3.51 10.21
N THR A 169 -20.33 2.21 10.47
CA THR A 169 -19.64 1.23 9.64
C THR A 169 -20.67 0.26 9.05
N TYR A 170 -20.58 0.01 7.75
CA TYR A 170 -21.40 -0.96 7.01
C TYR A 170 -20.50 -2.07 6.51
N ILE A 171 -20.93 -3.33 6.65
CA ILE A 171 -20.21 -4.49 6.14
C ILE A 171 -21.15 -5.20 5.17
N ASN A 172 -20.82 -5.12 3.88
CA ASN A 172 -21.65 -5.65 2.81
C ASN A 172 -20.90 -6.76 2.07
N LYS A 173 -21.62 -7.79 1.64
CA LYS A 173 -21.04 -8.85 0.80
C LYS A 173 -21.07 -8.38 -0.64
N ILE A 174 -19.94 -8.49 -1.34
CA ILE A 174 -19.88 -8.25 -2.79
C ILE A 174 -20.39 -9.52 -3.48
N PRO A 175 -21.39 -9.44 -4.38
CA PRO A 175 -21.82 -10.61 -5.14
C PRO A 175 -20.64 -11.23 -5.91
N PHE A 176 -20.64 -12.56 -6.05
CA PHE A 176 -19.68 -13.29 -6.88
C PHE A 176 -19.55 -12.67 -8.28
N PRO A 177 -18.37 -12.80 -8.95
CA PRO A 177 -17.20 -13.61 -8.58
C PRO A 177 -16.39 -13.06 -7.39
N LYS A 178 -15.53 -13.93 -6.84
CA LYS A 178 -14.62 -13.65 -5.71
C LYS A 178 -13.26 -13.15 -6.24
N TYR A 179 -12.39 -12.68 -5.34
CA TYR A 179 -11.03 -12.20 -5.66
C TYR A 179 -11.07 -10.98 -6.57
N ASN A 180 -12.00 -10.07 -6.29
CA ASN A 180 -12.10 -8.81 -7.02
C ASN A 180 -10.87 -7.96 -6.74
N LYS A 181 -10.31 -7.34 -7.77
CA LYS A 181 -9.42 -6.20 -7.62
C LYS A 181 -10.29 -4.96 -7.63
N LEU A 182 -10.21 -4.15 -6.58
CA LEU A 182 -10.99 -2.92 -6.48
C LEU A 182 -10.18 -1.72 -6.98
N PHE A 183 -10.89 -0.73 -7.49
CA PHE A 183 -10.33 0.56 -7.86
C PHE A 183 -11.33 1.64 -7.47
N ILE A 184 -10.83 2.67 -6.78
CA ILE A 184 -11.62 3.83 -6.38
C ILE A 184 -11.27 4.98 -7.32
N ASP A 185 -12.25 5.40 -8.12
CA ASP A 185 -12.18 6.66 -8.83
C ASP A 185 -12.71 7.77 -7.92
N SER A 186 -11.81 8.36 -7.13
CA SER A 186 -12.15 9.41 -6.18
C SER A 186 -12.60 10.71 -6.87
N LEU A 187 -12.22 10.94 -8.12
CA LEU A 187 -12.62 12.15 -8.86
C LEU A 187 -14.09 12.07 -9.28
N ASN A 188 -14.54 10.89 -9.69
CA ASN A 188 -15.93 10.66 -10.12
C ASN A 188 -16.80 10.01 -9.04
N ASN A 189 -16.26 9.75 -7.85
CA ASN A 189 -16.90 9.01 -6.75
C ASN A 189 -17.47 7.66 -7.21
N GLN A 190 -16.62 6.83 -7.81
CA GLN A 190 -17.02 5.51 -8.31
C GLN A 190 -16.17 4.40 -7.71
N ILE A 191 -16.82 3.28 -7.42
CA ILE A 191 -16.16 2.06 -6.99
C ILE A 191 -16.24 1.07 -8.14
N HIS A 192 -15.07 0.72 -8.66
CA HIS A 192 -14.92 -0.27 -9.71
C HIS A 192 -14.33 -1.54 -9.15
N LEU A 193 -14.68 -2.65 -9.77
CA LEU A 193 -14.12 -3.95 -9.47
C LEU A 193 -13.99 -4.81 -10.70
N ILE A 194 -12.92 -5.59 -10.73
CA ILE A 194 -12.64 -6.52 -11.81
C ILE A 194 -12.23 -7.87 -11.24
N ALA A 195 -12.78 -8.94 -11.80
CA ALA A 195 -12.48 -10.30 -11.40
C ALA A 195 -12.51 -11.23 -12.61
N TYR A 196 -11.72 -12.30 -12.55
CA TYR A 196 -11.68 -13.33 -13.58
C TYR A 196 -12.72 -14.42 -13.29
N VAL A 197 -13.63 -14.66 -14.22
CA VAL A 197 -14.72 -15.64 -14.10
C VAL A 197 -15.03 -16.20 -15.48
N ASP A 198 -15.24 -17.52 -15.59
CA ASP A 198 -15.64 -18.18 -16.84
C ASP A 198 -14.77 -17.83 -18.07
N ASN A 199 -13.46 -17.71 -17.87
CA ASN A 199 -12.47 -17.31 -18.88
C ASN A 199 -12.60 -15.87 -19.42
N VAL A 200 -13.30 -14.99 -18.72
CA VAL A 200 -13.40 -13.56 -19.05
C VAL A 200 -13.13 -12.71 -17.80
N TRP A 201 -12.74 -11.46 -18.01
CA TRP A 201 -12.65 -10.49 -16.92
C TRP A 201 -13.95 -9.72 -16.83
N LEU A 202 -14.65 -9.84 -15.70
CA LEU A 202 -15.88 -9.12 -15.42
C LEU A 202 -15.55 -7.81 -14.72
N HIS A 203 -15.67 -6.70 -15.44
CA HIS A 203 -15.59 -5.35 -14.88
C HIS A 203 -16.99 -4.91 -14.43
N ARG A 204 -17.11 -4.42 -13.19
CA ARG A 204 -18.35 -3.89 -12.62
C ARG A 204 -18.11 -2.55 -11.94
N GLN A 205 -19.13 -1.72 -11.95
CA GLN A 205 -19.26 -0.57 -11.05
C GLN A 205 -20.26 -0.94 -9.96
N ILE A 206 -19.95 -0.61 -8.72
CA ILE A 206 -20.84 -0.81 -7.56
C ILE A 206 -21.03 0.50 -6.78
N ASP A 207 -22.04 0.53 -5.93
CA ASP A 207 -22.19 1.55 -4.88
C ASP A 207 -21.48 1.15 -3.57
N GLU A 208 -21.49 2.03 -2.57
CA GLU A 208 -20.84 1.85 -1.26
C GLU A 208 -21.48 0.73 -0.42
N ILE A 209 -22.61 0.20 -0.86
CA ILE A 209 -23.29 -0.93 -0.23
C ILE A 209 -23.17 -2.22 -1.05
N GLY A 210 -22.36 -2.23 -2.12
CA GLY A 210 -22.03 -3.42 -2.89
C GLY A 210 -23.06 -3.81 -3.96
N ARG A 211 -23.99 -2.92 -4.33
CA ARG A 211 -24.96 -3.18 -5.41
C ARG A 211 -24.31 -2.88 -6.76
N ASN A 212 -24.45 -3.80 -7.70
CA ASN A 212 -24.00 -3.60 -9.07
C ASN A 212 -24.83 -2.50 -9.75
N LEU A 213 -24.14 -1.50 -10.31
CA LEU A 213 -24.71 -0.41 -11.10
C LEU A 213 -24.58 -0.68 -12.60
N GLN A 214 -23.41 -1.16 -13.03
CA GLN A 214 -23.10 -1.49 -14.41
C GLN A 214 -22.05 -2.60 -14.49
N SER A 215 -22.02 -3.35 -15.60
CA SER A 215 -21.00 -4.37 -15.85
C SER A 215 -20.65 -4.53 -17.32
N ARG A 216 -19.44 -4.97 -17.64
CA ARG A 216 -19.00 -5.43 -18.96
C ARG A 216 -18.02 -6.59 -18.85
N ASN A 217 -17.99 -7.43 -19.88
CA ASN A 217 -16.95 -8.46 -20.03
C ASN A 217 -15.77 -7.89 -20.82
N ILE A 218 -14.56 -8.17 -20.35
CA ILE A 218 -13.29 -7.82 -20.99
C ILE A 218 -12.61 -9.14 -21.36
N ASN A 219 -12.48 -9.38 -22.67
CA ASN A 219 -11.86 -10.60 -23.19
C ASN A 219 -10.45 -10.30 -23.70
N ILE A 220 -9.45 -10.58 -22.85
CA ILE A 220 -8.03 -10.34 -23.12
C ILE A 220 -7.23 -11.65 -23.30
N GLY A 221 -7.93 -12.79 -23.41
CA GLY A 221 -7.35 -14.12 -23.50
C GLY A 221 -6.77 -14.64 -22.17
N LYS A 222 -6.17 -15.84 -22.22
CA LYS A 222 -5.61 -16.56 -21.06
C LYS A 222 -4.12 -16.33 -20.83
N ARG A 223 -3.52 -15.37 -21.55
CA ARG A 223 -2.04 -15.22 -21.57
C ARG A 223 -1.47 -14.59 -20.29
N PHE A 224 -2.30 -13.90 -19.50
CA PHE A 224 -1.87 -13.15 -18.33
C PHE A 224 -2.13 -13.97 -17.07
N PHE A 225 -1.08 -14.19 -16.29
CA PHE A 225 -1.15 -14.93 -15.03
C PHE A 225 -1.23 -13.98 -13.82
N LEU A 226 -0.69 -12.77 -13.94
CA LEU A 226 -0.85 -11.68 -12.97
C LEU A 226 -1.46 -10.46 -13.64
N MET A 227 -2.30 -9.75 -12.89
CA MET A 227 -2.89 -8.49 -13.33
C MET A 227 -2.96 -7.49 -12.20
N SER A 228 -2.90 -6.20 -12.54
CA SER A 228 -3.07 -5.10 -11.60
C SER A 228 -3.86 -3.97 -12.27
N VAL A 229 -4.67 -3.26 -11.51
CA VAL A 229 -5.55 -2.22 -12.04
C VAL A 229 -4.89 -0.86 -11.88
N LEU A 230 -4.60 -0.17 -12.99
CA LEU A 230 -4.12 1.22 -12.95
C LEU A 230 -5.32 2.17 -12.85
N ASN A 231 -6.33 1.95 -13.68
CA ASN A 231 -7.64 2.58 -13.56
C ASN A 231 -8.74 1.74 -14.22
N LEU A 232 -9.98 1.96 -13.80
CA LEU A 232 -11.18 1.37 -14.40
C LEU A 232 -12.24 2.44 -14.60
N SER A 233 -12.95 2.36 -15.72
CA SER A 233 -14.02 3.29 -16.07
C SER A 233 -14.94 2.72 -17.16
N PHE A 234 -16.18 3.18 -17.17
CA PHE A 234 -17.11 2.96 -18.29
C PHE A 234 -17.19 4.16 -19.24
N THR A 235 -16.64 5.32 -18.87
CA THR A 235 -16.75 6.58 -19.62
C THR A 235 -15.44 7.01 -20.27
N TYR A 236 -14.30 6.51 -19.80
CA TYR A 236 -12.99 6.71 -20.40
C TYR A 236 -12.20 5.39 -20.46
N THR A 237 -11.05 5.41 -21.13
CA THR A 237 -10.22 4.23 -21.31
C THR A 237 -9.77 3.67 -19.96
N SER A 238 -10.11 2.41 -19.70
CA SER A 238 -9.58 1.66 -18.56
C SER A 238 -8.18 1.16 -18.87
N ASN A 239 -7.26 1.28 -17.91
CA ASN A 239 -5.89 0.79 -18.05
C ASN A 239 -5.60 -0.30 -17.02
N ILE A 240 -5.22 -1.47 -17.50
CA ILE A 240 -4.93 -2.64 -16.69
C ILE A 240 -3.53 -3.13 -17.05
N LEU A 241 -2.70 -3.40 -16.05
CA LEU A 241 -1.41 -4.04 -16.23
C LEU A 241 -1.60 -5.55 -16.24
N GLY A 242 -1.17 -6.22 -17.31
CA GLY A 242 -1.13 -7.67 -17.40
C GLY A 242 0.30 -8.18 -17.55
N ILE A 243 0.64 -9.26 -16.86
CA ILE A 243 1.96 -9.88 -16.92
C ILE A 243 1.80 -11.32 -17.41
N ASP A 244 2.60 -11.73 -18.40
CA ASP A 244 2.64 -13.11 -18.88
C ASP A 244 3.70 -13.95 -18.15
N GLU A 245 3.61 -15.27 -18.26
CA GLU A 245 4.48 -16.22 -17.53
C GLU A 245 5.99 -16.03 -17.81
N LYS A 246 6.35 -15.29 -18.87
CA LYS A 246 7.74 -14.99 -19.24
C LYS A 246 8.24 -13.66 -18.66
N GLY A 247 7.44 -12.98 -17.84
CA GLY A 247 7.80 -11.71 -17.22
C GLY A 247 7.63 -10.50 -18.11
N LYS A 248 6.82 -10.59 -19.18
CA LYS A 248 6.52 -9.44 -20.03
C LYS A 248 5.34 -8.66 -19.46
N PHE A 249 5.54 -7.38 -19.23
CA PHE A 249 4.55 -6.43 -18.76
C PHE A 249 3.83 -5.82 -19.95
N TYR A 250 2.49 -5.88 -19.94
CA TYR A 250 1.66 -5.28 -20.97
C TYR A 250 0.67 -4.30 -20.36
N LEU A 251 0.53 -3.16 -21.02
CA LEU A 251 -0.60 -2.27 -20.81
C LEU A 251 -1.78 -2.77 -21.65
N ILE A 252 -2.88 -3.05 -20.97
CA ILE A 252 -4.15 -3.42 -21.58
C ILE A 252 -5.09 -2.22 -21.45
N SER A 253 -5.37 -1.58 -22.57
CA SER A 253 -6.28 -0.44 -22.65
C SER A 253 -7.64 -0.91 -23.15
N VAL A 254 -8.71 -0.55 -22.43
CA VAL A 254 -10.09 -0.91 -22.78
C VAL A 254 -10.92 0.36 -22.94
N SER A 255 -11.30 0.68 -24.18
CA SER A 255 -12.11 1.86 -24.48
C SER A 255 -13.51 1.76 -23.86
N PRO A 256 -14.26 2.88 -23.75
CA PRO A 256 -15.67 2.86 -23.33
C PRO A 256 -16.53 1.90 -24.18
N GLU A 257 -16.27 1.84 -25.49
CA GLU A 257 -16.96 0.98 -26.45
C GLU A 257 -16.53 -0.49 -26.38
N GLY A 258 -15.54 -0.81 -25.54
CA GLY A 258 -15.02 -2.16 -25.36
C GLY A 258 -13.93 -2.56 -26.36
N LYS A 259 -13.35 -1.62 -27.11
CA LYS A 259 -12.16 -1.90 -27.92
C LYS A 259 -10.98 -2.18 -26.99
N ILE A 260 -10.24 -3.24 -27.26
CA ILE A 260 -9.11 -3.69 -26.44
C ILE A 260 -7.82 -3.49 -27.23
N GLU A 261 -6.85 -2.82 -26.63
CA GLU A 261 -5.49 -2.67 -27.13
C GLU A 261 -4.50 -3.22 -26.11
N GLN A 262 -3.43 -3.85 -26.58
CA GLN A 262 -2.44 -4.51 -25.74
C GLN A 262 -1.05 -4.11 -26.19
N ASN A 263 -0.35 -3.33 -25.37
CA ASN A 263 0.97 -2.78 -25.67
C ASN A 263 2.00 -3.38 -24.72
N LEU A 264 3.10 -3.91 -25.26
CA LEU A 264 4.24 -4.36 -24.45
C LEU A 264 4.93 -3.14 -23.85
N LEU A 265 5.11 -3.13 -22.53
CA LEU A 265 5.78 -2.05 -21.79
C LEU A 265 7.24 -2.38 -21.48
N LEU A 266 7.48 -3.58 -20.96
CA LEU A 266 8.78 -4.02 -20.47
C LEU A 266 8.86 -5.55 -20.55
N ASP A 267 10.04 -6.05 -20.88
CA ASP A 267 10.38 -7.47 -20.77
C ASP A 267 11.42 -7.62 -19.66
N MET A 268 11.06 -8.30 -18.57
CA MET A 268 12.00 -8.56 -17.47
C MET A 268 12.95 -9.72 -17.80
N GLU A 269 12.67 -10.50 -18.85
CA GLU A 269 13.38 -11.72 -19.22
C GLU A 269 13.46 -12.77 -18.09
N ARG A 270 12.53 -12.69 -17.12
CA ARG A 270 12.49 -13.48 -15.87
C ARG A 270 11.06 -13.66 -15.39
N GLN A 271 10.76 -14.77 -14.73
CA GLN A 271 9.44 -14.96 -14.16
C GLN A 271 9.15 -13.96 -13.03
N ILE A 272 7.95 -13.38 -13.06
CA ILE A 272 7.40 -12.59 -11.94
C ILE A 272 6.54 -13.52 -11.09
N TYR A 273 6.71 -13.51 -9.77
CA TYR A 273 5.93 -14.35 -8.87
C TYR A 273 4.77 -13.62 -8.22
N SER A 274 4.94 -12.31 -7.96
CA SER A 274 3.89 -11.51 -7.34
C SER A 274 4.04 -10.04 -7.68
N ILE A 275 2.90 -9.34 -7.63
CA ILE A 275 2.81 -7.89 -7.74
C ILE A 275 1.84 -7.38 -6.69
N TRP A 276 2.08 -6.16 -6.22
CA TRP A 276 1.20 -5.46 -5.30
C TRP A 276 0.26 -4.53 -6.07
N GLU A 277 -0.72 -3.97 -5.37
CA GLU A 277 -1.61 -2.96 -5.94
C GLU A 277 -0.81 -1.70 -6.34
N PRO A 278 -1.17 -1.02 -7.45
CA PRO A 278 -0.44 0.13 -7.93
C PRO A 278 -0.73 1.34 -7.04
N ILE A 279 0.32 2.06 -6.67
CA ILE A 279 0.19 3.31 -5.93
C ILE A 279 0.19 4.45 -6.94
N LYS A 280 -0.95 5.13 -7.08
CA LYS A 280 -1.08 6.32 -7.93
C LYS A 280 -0.35 7.50 -7.28
N ILE A 281 0.74 7.97 -7.87
CA ILE A 281 1.56 9.06 -7.32
C ILE A 281 1.29 10.40 -8.00
N ALA A 282 0.78 10.41 -9.23
CA ALA A 282 0.30 11.62 -9.93
C ALA A 282 -0.78 11.26 -10.96
N ALA A 283 -1.19 12.22 -11.79
CA ALA A 283 -2.05 11.95 -12.94
C ALA A 283 -1.35 10.98 -13.92
N GLU A 284 -1.98 9.85 -14.23
CA GLU A 284 -1.41 8.80 -15.08
C GLU A 284 -0.02 8.27 -14.66
N THR A 285 0.33 8.41 -13.38
CA THR A 285 1.61 7.93 -12.83
C THR A 285 1.42 6.98 -11.67
N PHE A 286 2.01 5.78 -11.77
CA PHE A 286 1.84 4.68 -10.84
C PHE A 286 3.18 4.03 -10.49
N VAL A 287 3.34 3.62 -9.24
CA VAL A 287 4.46 2.79 -8.77
C VAL A 287 3.94 1.43 -8.34
N ILE A 288 4.58 0.37 -8.82
CA ILE A 288 4.15 -1.01 -8.57
C ILE A 288 5.34 -1.81 -8.07
N ARG A 289 5.18 -2.40 -6.88
CA ARG A 289 6.11 -3.37 -6.33
C ARG A 289 5.88 -4.74 -6.96
N PHE A 290 6.96 -5.49 -7.16
CA PHE A 290 6.93 -6.88 -7.62
C PHE A 290 7.99 -7.75 -6.92
N ILE A 291 7.83 -9.07 -7.04
CA ILE A 291 8.88 -10.07 -6.76
C ILE A 291 9.10 -10.90 -8.03
N ASP A 292 10.36 -11.08 -8.39
CA ASP A 292 10.82 -11.92 -9.49
C ASP A 292 11.70 -13.08 -8.99
N GLU A 293 12.35 -13.77 -9.92
CA GLU A 293 13.29 -14.87 -9.64
C GLU A 293 14.48 -14.50 -8.75
N LEU A 294 14.96 -13.25 -8.80
CA LEU A 294 16.17 -12.81 -8.10
C LEU A 294 15.87 -12.07 -6.80
N GLY A 295 14.70 -11.44 -6.68
CA GLY A 295 14.33 -10.72 -5.47
C GLY A 295 13.08 -9.88 -5.62
N ASN A 296 13.10 -8.72 -4.98
CA ASN A 296 12.02 -7.74 -5.03
C ASN A 296 12.47 -6.49 -5.79
N GLY A 297 11.49 -5.77 -6.32
CA GLY A 297 11.72 -4.59 -7.13
C GLY A 297 10.48 -3.72 -7.22
N TRP A 298 10.61 -2.61 -7.94
CA TRP A 298 9.48 -1.77 -8.29
C TRP A 298 9.63 -1.17 -9.69
N ILE A 299 8.50 -0.94 -10.35
CA ILE A 299 8.42 -0.22 -11.62
C ILE A 299 7.60 1.05 -11.45
N THR A 300 7.95 2.06 -12.22
CA THR A 300 7.22 3.32 -12.29
C THR A 300 6.69 3.48 -13.71
N ILE A 301 5.37 3.56 -13.85
CA ILE A 301 4.67 3.79 -15.11
C ILE A 301 4.16 5.21 -15.10
N GLN A 302 4.53 6.01 -16.10
CA GLN A 302 4.05 7.37 -16.33
C GLN A 302 3.55 7.46 -17.77
N ASN A 303 2.34 8.01 -17.97
CA ASN A 303 1.77 8.23 -19.31
C ASN A 303 1.83 6.97 -20.19
N ASN A 304 1.42 5.83 -19.63
CA ASN A 304 1.41 4.52 -20.32
C ASN A 304 2.79 4.00 -20.75
N GLN A 305 3.88 4.53 -20.19
CA GLN A 305 5.25 4.08 -20.44
C GLN A 305 5.94 3.79 -19.12
N VAL A 306 6.83 2.80 -19.10
CA VAL A 306 7.67 2.58 -17.92
C VAL A 306 8.85 3.54 -18.03
N ILE A 307 9.01 4.38 -16.99
CA ILE A 307 10.11 5.36 -16.91
C ILE A 307 11.26 4.84 -16.04
N GLU A 308 10.96 3.95 -15.09
CA GLU A 308 11.93 3.37 -14.18
C GLU A 308 11.53 1.93 -13.84
N ALA A 309 12.52 1.04 -13.77
CA ALA A 309 12.31 -0.33 -13.32
C ALA A 309 13.53 -0.78 -12.52
N PHE A 310 13.37 -0.93 -11.22
CA PHE A 310 14.43 -1.35 -10.31
C PHE A 310 14.22 -2.80 -9.91
N SER A 311 15.23 -3.64 -10.11
CA SER A 311 15.24 -5.02 -9.61
C SER A 311 16.47 -5.29 -8.76
N GLN A 312 16.31 -6.12 -7.73
CA GLN A 312 17.41 -6.56 -6.90
C GLN A 312 18.18 -7.69 -7.61
N GLU A 313 19.45 -7.45 -7.95
CA GLU A 313 20.29 -8.43 -8.65
C GLU A 313 21.19 -9.22 -7.69
N THR A 314 21.69 -8.54 -6.66
CA THR A 314 22.56 -9.12 -5.64
C THR A 314 22.23 -8.53 -4.27
N VAL A 315 22.81 -9.08 -3.22
CA VAL A 315 22.57 -8.70 -1.82
C VAL A 315 22.63 -7.17 -1.65
N GLY A 316 21.48 -6.53 -1.43
CA GLY A 316 21.36 -5.10 -1.17
C GLY A 316 21.74 -4.18 -2.34
N CYS A 317 21.82 -4.72 -3.55
CA CYS A 317 22.11 -3.99 -4.79
C CYS A 317 20.89 -4.00 -5.70
N TYR A 318 20.48 -2.84 -6.18
CA TYR A 318 19.41 -2.68 -7.17
C TYR A 318 20.00 -2.18 -8.49
N ILE A 319 19.53 -2.73 -9.61
CA ILE A 319 19.82 -2.20 -10.93
C ILE A 319 18.58 -1.50 -11.47
N ASN A 320 18.75 -0.33 -12.09
CA ASN A 320 17.73 0.22 -12.97
C ASN A 320 17.84 -0.47 -14.34
N LEU A 321 16.81 -1.21 -14.74
CA LEU A 321 16.83 -2.03 -15.95
C LEU A 321 16.88 -1.20 -17.24
N TYR A 322 16.50 0.08 -17.20
CA TYR A 322 16.61 1.01 -18.34
C TYR A 322 17.99 1.63 -18.45
N THR A 323 18.48 2.25 -17.37
CA THR A 323 19.75 3.00 -17.39
C THR A 323 20.96 2.12 -17.14
N LYS A 324 20.75 0.89 -16.65
CA LYS A 324 21.77 -0.05 -16.16
C LYS A 324 22.58 0.47 -14.97
N GLU A 325 22.15 1.56 -14.34
CA GLU A 325 22.76 2.08 -13.12
C GLU A 325 22.55 1.10 -11.96
N ILE A 326 23.61 0.88 -11.17
CA ILE A 326 23.61 -0.03 -10.02
C ILE A 326 23.74 0.79 -8.75
N PHE A 327 22.85 0.52 -7.79
CA PHE A 327 22.78 1.20 -6.51
C PHE A 327 23.00 0.20 -5.38
N LYS A 328 24.06 0.42 -4.59
CA LYS A 328 24.31 -0.33 -3.35
C LYS A 328 23.60 0.36 -2.20
N LEU A 329 22.50 -0.21 -1.73
CA LEU A 329 21.67 0.36 -0.66
C LEU A 329 21.98 -0.24 0.71
N SER A 330 22.39 -1.51 0.77
CA SER A 330 22.76 -2.17 2.03
C SER A 330 23.76 -3.30 1.80
N THR A 331 24.36 -3.77 2.89
CA THR A 331 25.16 -4.99 2.94
C THR A 331 24.31 -6.26 3.11
N LYS A 332 23.01 -6.11 3.38
CA LYS A 332 22.04 -7.20 3.50
C LYS A 332 21.11 -7.26 2.29
N GLU A 333 20.50 -8.41 2.06
CA GLU A 333 19.35 -8.55 1.18
C GLU A 333 18.23 -7.66 1.74
N LEU A 334 17.61 -6.85 0.89
CA LEU A 334 16.58 -5.91 1.32
C LEU A 334 15.21 -6.46 0.97
N ILE A 335 14.24 -6.19 1.83
CA ILE A 335 12.82 -6.41 1.56
C ILE A 335 12.16 -5.04 1.52
N ILE A 336 11.49 -4.71 0.41
CA ILE A 336 10.57 -3.57 0.36
C ILE A 336 9.43 -3.87 1.33
N SER A 337 9.27 -3.04 2.36
CA SER A 337 8.12 -3.08 3.24
C SER A 337 6.95 -2.40 2.57
N GLU A 338 7.16 -1.15 2.15
CA GLU A 338 6.10 -0.25 1.69
C GLU A 338 6.61 0.66 0.57
N ILE A 339 5.67 1.09 -0.26
CA ILE A 339 5.84 2.23 -1.16
C ILE A 339 4.72 3.21 -0.83
N VAL A 340 5.05 4.48 -0.66
CA VAL A 340 4.09 5.49 -0.19
C VAL A 340 4.15 6.70 -1.11
N LYS A 341 3.00 7.12 -1.66
CA LYS A 341 2.89 8.44 -2.31
C LYS A 341 3.17 9.51 -1.26
N THR A 342 4.07 10.44 -1.54
CA THR A 342 4.31 11.58 -0.66
C THR A 342 3.65 12.85 -1.20
N LYS A 343 4.08 13.32 -2.36
CA LYS A 343 3.44 14.41 -3.11
C LYS A 343 3.29 14.00 -4.57
N ASP A 344 2.70 14.86 -5.39
CA ASP A 344 2.61 14.58 -6.82
C ASP A 344 4.01 14.35 -7.40
N ASP A 345 4.14 13.29 -8.20
CA ASP A 345 5.40 12.81 -8.81
C ASP A 345 6.51 12.44 -7.80
N ASN A 346 6.14 12.20 -6.55
CA ASN A 346 7.05 11.78 -5.50
C ASN A 346 6.53 10.57 -4.73
N TYR A 347 7.46 9.70 -4.37
CA TYR A 347 7.16 8.55 -3.54
C TYR A 347 8.36 8.16 -2.69
N THR A 348 8.07 7.39 -1.66
CA THR A 348 9.09 6.83 -0.78
C THR A 348 9.03 5.31 -0.83
N VAL A 349 10.19 4.67 -0.93
CA VAL A 349 10.34 3.22 -0.77
C VAL A 349 10.95 2.95 0.60
N VAL A 350 10.26 2.16 1.40
CA VAL A 350 10.70 1.77 2.75
C VAL A 350 11.20 0.33 2.68
N PHE A 351 12.43 0.10 3.10
CA PHE A 351 13.07 -1.22 3.13
C PHE A 351 13.48 -1.61 4.54
N TYR A 352 13.58 -2.92 4.76
CA TYR A 352 14.32 -3.48 5.88
C TYR A 352 15.27 -4.58 5.44
N GLY A 353 16.32 -4.81 6.24
CA GLY A 353 17.26 -5.90 6.01
C GLY A 353 16.63 -7.25 6.33
N LYS A 354 16.76 -8.21 5.41
CA LYS A 354 16.42 -9.61 5.66
C LYS A 354 17.38 -10.18 6.70
N GLU A 355 16.82 -10.80 7.74
CA GLU A 355 17.61 -11.44 8.78
C GLU A 355 17.80 -12.93 8.48
N ASN A 356 19.02 -13.43 8.68
CA ASN A 356 19.38 -14.83 8.39
C ASN A 356 18.75 -15.84 9.35
N CYS A 357 18.16 -15.38 10.45
CA CYS A 357 17.52 -16.22 11.46
C CYS A 357 16.14 -15.70 11.79
N ILE A 358 15.14 -16.58 11.85
CA ILE A 358 13.74 -16.26 12.20
C ILE A 358 13.63 -15.56 13.57
N LYS A 359 14.58 -15.80 14.48
CA LYS A 359 14.63 -15.16 15.81
C LYS A 359 15.32 -13.80 15.81
N ALA A 360 16.13 -13.51 14.79
CA ALA A 360 16.79 -12.21 14.68
C ALA A 360 15.76 -11.16 14.26
N LYS A 361 15.80 -10.02 14.94
CA LYS A 361 14.96 -8.86 14.61
C LYS A 361 15.73 -7.93 13.69
N ASN A 362 15.01 -7.34 12.74
CA ASN A 362 15.60 -6.35 11.86
C ASN A 362 16.09 -5.15 12.68
N LYS A 363 17.26 -4.64 12.33
CA LYS A 363 17.92 -3.54 13.05
C LYS A 363 18.14 -2.29 12.20
N GLU A 364 17.70 -2.33 10.96
CA GLU A 364 17.96 -1.31 9.96
C GLU A 364 16.68 -1.00 9.20
N LEU A 365 16.28 0.28 9.18
CA LEU A 365 15.21 0.80 8.35
C LEU A 365 15.84 1.73 7.32
N ILE A 366 15.58 1.48 6.04
CA ILE A 366 16.12 2.27 4.94
C ILE A 366 14.95 2.93 4.21
N ILE A 367 15.05 4.24 4.01
CA ILE A 367 13.99 5.06 3.43
C ILE A 367 14.57 5.79 2.23
N LEU A 368 14.13 5.43 1.03
CA LEU A 368 14.54 6.06 -0.22
C LEU A 368 13.44 6.99 -0.73
N ASN A 369 13.74 8.28 -0.87
CA ASN A 369 12.79 9.23 -1.43
C ASN A 369 13.09 9.48 -2.90
N ARG A 370 12.05 9.34 -3.73
CA ARG A 370 12.11 9.48 -5.18
C ARG A 370 11.36 10.73 -5.61
N ASN A 371 11.93 11.43 -6.59
CA ASN A 371 11.28 12.44 -7.39
C ASN A 371 11.48 12.04 -8.85
N ILE A 372 10.40 11.94 -9.59
CA ILE A 372 10.40 11.56 -11.02
C ILE A 372 9.91 12.69 -11.93
N GLY A 373 9.63 13.87 -11.36
CA GLY A 373 9.23 15.08 -12.08
C GLY A 373 10.38 15.93 -12.58
#